data_AF-A0A924I626-F1
#
_entry.id   AF-A0A924I626-F1
#
_cell.length_a   1.000
_cell.length_b   1.000
_cell.length_c   1.000
_cell.angle_alpha   90.00
_cell.angle_beta   90.00
_cell.angle_gamma   90.00
#
_symmetry.space_group_name_H-M   'P 1'
#
loop_
_entity.id
_entity.type
_entity.pdbx_description
1 polymer ?
#
loop_
_entity_poly.entity_id
_entity_poly.type
_entity_poly.pdbx_seq_one_letter_code
_entity_poly.pdbx_strand_id
1 'polypeptide(L)' 'MKDHFLVVDTETSGLPKKWDLPYDAKNNWPHVVQIAWIIFNTKGEELKRENHY' A
#
# COMPACT_ATOMS: atom_id res chain seq x y z
N MET A 1 -0.35 -18.52 -14.78
CA MET A 1 -1.43 -17.78 -14.07
C MET A 1 -0.75 -17.02 -12.94
N LYS A 2 -1.26 -15.88 -12.46
CA LYS A 2 -0.70 -15.27 -11.23
C LYS A 2 -1.24 -16.06 -10.05
N ASP A 3 -0.36 -16.71 -9.29
CA ASP A 3 -0.75 -17.69 -8.27
C ASP A 3 -0.85 -17.11 -6.84
N HIS A 4 -0.63 -15.79 -6.72
CA HIS A 4 -0.59 -15.08 -5.44
C HIS A 4 -1.29 -13.74 -5.50
N PHE A 5 -1.92 -13.36 -4.38
CA PHE A 5 -2.46 -12.03 -4.13
C PHE A 5 -1.57 -11.28 -3.13
N LEU A 6 -1.25 -10.03 -3.43
CA LEU A 6 -0.55 -9.12 -2.52
C LEU A 6 -1.54 -8.03 -2.10
N VAL A 7 -1.83 -7.96 -0.80
CA VAL A 7 -2.57 -6.86 -0.20
C VAL A 7 -1.56 -5.94 0.46
N VAL A 8 -1.63 -4.65 0.14
CA VAL A 8 -0.76 -3.62 0.71
C VAL A 8 -1.64 -2.62 1.45
N ASP A 9 -1.19 -2.25 2.63
CA ASP A 9 -1.78 -1.20 3.45
C ASP A 9 -0.69 -0.18 3.81
N THR A 10 -1.05 1.10 3.80
CA THR A 10 -0.11 2.20 4.07
C THR A 10 -0.74 3.21 5.00
N GLU A 11 -0.03 3.53 6.08
CA GLU A 11 -0.32 4.72 6.86
C GLU A 11 0.50 5.89 6.30
N THR A 12 -0.12 7.05 6.21
CA THR A 12 0.46 8.22 5.56
C THR A 12 0.45 9.42 6.47
N SER A 13 1.30 10.41 6.20
CA SER A 13 1.42 11.64 7.00
C SER A 13 0.18 12.54 6.95
N GLY A 14 -0.87 12.15 6.23
CA GLY A 14 -2.11 12.90 6.05
C GLY A 14 -2.80 12.52 4.74
N LEU A 15 -3.77 13.33 4.32
CA LEU A 15 -4.46 13.15 3.04
C LEU A 15 -3.83 14.03 1.95
N PRO A 16 -3.95 13.66 0.66
CA PRO A 16 -3.57 14.56 -0.41
C PRO A 16 -4.43 15.83 -0.41
N LYS A 17 -3.84 16.96 -0.80
CA LYS A 17 -4.59 18.23 -0.90
C LYS A 17 -5.59 18.21 -2.04
N LYS A 18 -5.24 17.54 -3.14
CA LYS A 18 -6.06 17.33 -4.34
C LYS A 18 -5.82 15.93 -4.89
N TRP A 19 -6.89 15.21 -5.21
CA TRP A 19 -6.82 13.80 -5.64
C TRP A 19 -6.60 13.64 -7.15
N ASP A 20 -6.86 14.67 -7.93
CA ASP A 20 -6.85 14.68 -9.40
C ASP A 20 -5.49 15.11 -10.01
N LEU A 21 -4.49 15.38 -9.17
CA LEU A 21 -3.15 15.77 -9.62
C LEU A 21 -2.30 14.56 -10.04
N PRO A 22 -1.25 14.74 -10.86
CA PRO A 22 -0.31 13.67 -11.14
C PRO A 22 0.54 13.33 -9.89
N TYR A 23 1.10 12.11 -9.84
CA TYR A 23 1.84 11.61 -8.68
C TYR A 23 3.12 12.40 -8.36
N ASP A 24 3.70 13.07 -9.36
CA ASP A 24 4.91 13.89 -9.25
C ASP A 24 4.63 15.34 -8.84
N ALA A 25 3.36 15.69 -8.60
CA ALA A 25 2.95 16.98 -8.08
C ALA A 25 3.57 17.23 -6.70
N LYS A 26 4.63 18.05 -6.69
CA LYS A 26 5.36 18.42 -5.48
C LYS A 26 4.40 19.02 -4.44
N ASN A 27 4.56 18.62 -3.18
CA ASN A 27 3.83 19.13 -2.01
C ASN A 27 2.30 18.88 -2.03
N ASN A 28 1.78 18.00 -2.89
CA ASN A 28 0.37 17.61 -2.90
C ASN A 28 0.12 16.31 -2.10
N TRP A 29 0.92 15.29 -2.37
CA TRP A 29 0.74 13.94 -1.83
C TRP A 29 1.41 13.81 -0.45
N PRO A 30 0.80 13.04 0.46
CA PRO A 30 1.40 12.74 1.76
C PRO A 30 2.58 11.78 1.61
N HIS A 31 3.43 11.70 2.65
CA HIS A 31 4.49 10.71 2.72
C HIS A 31 3.96 9.41 3.34
N VAL A 32 4.44 8.27 2.87
CA VAL A 32 4.22 6.99 3.54
C VAL A 32 5.02 6.99 4.84
N VAL A 33 4.37 6.66 5.94
CA VAL A 33 4.96 6.60 7.30
C VAL A 33 5.12 5.17 7.76
N GLN A 34 4.25 4.25 7.34
CA GLN A 34 4.34 2.83 7.64
C GLN A 34 3.76 2.04 6.47
N ILE A 35 4.28 0.84 6.26
CA ILE A 35 3.83 -0.09 5.23
C ILE A 35 3.63 -1.48 5.82
N ALA A 36 2.50 -2.10 5.47
CA ALA A 36 2.21 -3.49 5.77
C ALA A 36 1.82 -4.23 4.49
N TRP A 37 2.09 -5.53 4.47
CA TRP A 37 1.60 -6.38 3.40
C TRP A 37 1.29 -7.79 3.85
N ILE A 38 0.36 -8.42 3.13
CA ILE A 38 -0.02 -9.81 3.29
C ILE A 38 -0.03 -10.48 1.91
N ILE A 39 0.55 -11.68 1.83
CA ILE A 39 0.53 -12.51 0.62
C ILE A 39 -0.42 -13.68 0.85
N PHE A 40 -1.36 -13.89 -0.08
CA PHE A 40 -2.26 -15.05 -0.10
C PHE A 40 -2.02 -15.90 -1.34
N ASN A 41 -2.31 -17.20 -1.25
CA ASN A 41 -2.42 -18.05 -2.43
C ASN A 41 -3.83 -17.98 -3.05
N THR A 42 -4.05 -18.68 -4.16
CA THR A 42 -5.34 -18.71 -4.88
C THR A 42 -6.49 -19.35 -4.09
N LYS A 43 -6.22 -20.07 -3.00
CA LYS A 43 -7.23 -20.63 -2.10
C LYS A 43 -7.61 -19.67 -0.96
N GLY A 44 -7.00 -18.49 -0.91
CA GLY A 44 -7.22 -17.51 0.15
C GLY A 44 -6.44 -17.82 1.43
N GLU A 45 -5.46 -18.73 1.38
CA GLU A 45 -4.61 -19.04 2.54
C GLU A 45 -3.50 -17.99 2.66
N GLU A 46 -3.30 -17.44 3.87
CA GLU A 46 -2.22 -16.50 4.16
C GLU A 46 -0.87 -17.23 4.13
N LEU A 47 0.04 -16.74 3.29
CA LEU A 47 1.40 -17.29 3.17
C LEU A 47 2.42 -16.47 3.95
N LYS A 48 2.23 -15.15 4.04
CA LYS A 48 3.20 -14.25 4.65
C LYS A 48 2.55 -12.93 5.06
N ARG A 49 3.02 -12.36 6.17
CA ARG A 49 2.64 -11.04 6.69
C ARG A 49 3.86 -10.31 7.20
N GLU A 50 3.96 -9.02 6.89
CA GLU A 50 5.02 -8.13 7.34
C GLU A 50 4.43 -6.76 7.69
N ASN A 51 5.08 -6.06 8.63
CA ASN A 51 4.71 -4.72 9.07
C ASN A 51 5.99 -3.94 9.39
N HIS A 52 6.20 -2.82 8.69
CA HIS A 52 7.37 -1.97 8.84
C HIS A 52 6.99 -0.50 9.02
N TYR A 53 7.41 0.06 10.15
CA TYR A 53 7.43 1.49 10.43
C TYR A 53 8.65 2.16 9.79
#